data_AF-A0A1S2QZF2-F1
#
_entry.id   AF-A0A1S2QZF2-F1
#
_cell.length_a   1.000
_cell.length_b   1.000
_cell.length_c   1.000
_cell.angle_alpha   90.00
_cell.angle_beta   90.00
_cell.angle_gamma   90.00
#
_symmetry.space_group_name_H-M   'P 1'
#
loop_
_entity.id
_entity.type
_entity.pdbx_description
1 polymer ?
#
loop_
_entity_poly.entity_id
_entity_poly.type
_entity_poly.pdbx_seq_one_letter_code
_entity_poly.pdbx_strand_id
1 'polypeptide(L)'
;MEALFAYHTLSLKLIGLLEEALAHERDEKIAGIQELLNQRDEVMKHISPPFSSADQELGRKLKVLDARVIQLLNEQKAVIQKDLKQLSAKKESSRKYVNPYQSLSTDGMFYDKRK
;
A
#
# COMPACT_ATOMS: atom_id res chain seq x y z
N MET A 1 23.13 -18.65 -11.59
CA MET A 1 23.78 -17.93 -10.46
C MET A 1 23.44 -16.44 -10.40
N GLU A 2 23.83 -15.60 -11.38
CA GLU A 2 23.69 -14.13 -11.25
C GLU A 2 22.25 -13.65 -11.03
N ALA A 3 21.29 -14.13 -11.82
CA ALA A 3 19.87 -13.74 -11.68
C ALA A 3 19.26 -14.12 -10.32
N LEU A 4 19.59 -15.30 -9.78
CA LEU A 4 19.04 -15.77 -8.50
C LEU A 4 19.59 -14.94 -7.33
N PHE A 5 20.88 -14.59 -7.38
CA PHE A 5 21.53 -13.73 -6.41
C PHE A 5 21.03 -12.27 -6.50
N ALA A 6 20.81 -11.76 -7.72
CA ALA A 6 20.22 -10.46 -7.95
C ALA A 6 18.79 -10.40 -7.36
N TYR A 7 17.96 -11.42 -7.62
CA TYR A 7 16.61 -11.52 -7.07
C TYR A 7 16.63 -11.55 -5.53
N HIS A 8 17.56 -12.30 -4.93
CA HIS A 8 17.76 -12.33 -3.48
C HIS A 8 18.14 -10.95 -2.92
N THR A 9 19.11 -10.28 -3.54
CA THR A 9 19.56 -8.94 -3.12
C THR A 9 18.42 -7.91 -3.21
N LEU A 10 17.65 -7.94 -4.30
CA LEU A 10 16.48 -7.06 -4.47
C LEU A 10 15.40 -7.36 -3.43
N SER A 11 15.19 -8.63 -3.10
CA SER A 11 14.22 -9.03 -2.06
C SER A 11 14.61 -8.49 -0.68
N LEU A 12 15.89 -8.52 -0.32
CA LEU A 12 16.38 -7.94 0.93
C LEU A 12 16.23 -6.42 0.96
N LYS A 13 16.57 -5.72 -0.13
CA LYS A 13 16.36 -4.26 -0.23
C LYS A 13 14.89 -3.88 -0.09
N LEU A 14 14.00 -4.64 -0.72
CA LEU A 14 12.57 -4.42 -0.64
C LEU A 14 12.03 -4.62 0.78
N ILE A 15 12.49 -5.67 1.49
CA ILE A 15 12.13 -5.89 2.89
C ILE A 15 12.60 -4.71 3.75
N GLY A 16 13.86 -4.28 3.60
CA GLY A 16 14.38 -3.13 4.35
C GLY A 16 13.55 -1.87 4.13
N LEU A 17 13.25 -1.56 2.87
CA LEU A 17 12.40 -0.41 2.54
C LEU A 17 10.98 -0.57 3.11
N LEU A 18 10.39 -1.76 3.09
CA LEU A 18 9.05 -1.98 3.66
C LEU A 18 9.04 -1.79 5.19
N GLU A 19 10.07 -2.24 5.89
CA GLU A 19 10.20 -2.18 7.35
C GLU A 19 10.56 -0.79 7.89
N GLU A 20 11.15 0.09 7.09
CA GLU A 20 11.40 1.48 7.48
C GLU A 20 10.12 2.20 7.91
N ALA A 21 10.15 2.92 9.03
CA ALA A 21 9.00 3.66 9.51
C ALA A 21 8.57 4.74 8.48
N LEU A 22 7.26 4.95 8.33
CA LEU A 22 6.69 6.01 7.49
C LEU A 22 6.99 7.40 8.12
N ALA A 23 8.19 7.93 7.90
CA ALA A 23 8.56 9.27 8.32
C ALA A 23 8.63 10.19 7.09
N HIS A 24 7.67 11.12 6.98
CA HIS A 24 7.55 12.25 6.04
C HIS A 24 7.70 12.04 4.51
N GLU A 25 8.21 10.91 4.02
CA GLU A 25 8.54 10.67 2.61
C GLU A 25 7.71 9.50 2.03
N ARG A 26 6.41 9.49 2.29
CA ARG A 26 5.51 8.39 1.90
C ARG A 26 5.53 8.14 0.39
N ASP A 27 5.50 9.18 -0.42
CA ASP A 27 5.42 9.05 -1.88
C ASP A 27 6.73 8.51 -2.45
N GLU A 28 7.88 8.96 -1.93
CA GLU A 28 9.19 8.45 -2.30
C GLU A 28 9.36 6.98 -1.90
N LYS A 29 8.90 6.61 -0.69
CA LYS A 29 8.86 5.22 -0.24
C LYS A 29 8.04 4.34 -1.18
N ILE A 30 6.85 4.80 -1.59
CA ILE A 30 5.98 4.06 -2.52
C ILE A 30 6.67 3.91 -3.88
N ALA A 31 7.27 4.98 -4.40
CA ALA A 31 8.01 4.94 -5.66
C ALA A 31 9.18 3.94 -5.59
N GLY A 32 9.95 3.94 -4.50
CA GLY A 32 11.04 2.99 -4.27
C GLY A 32 10.56 1.54 -4.18
N ILE A 33 9.44 1.28 -3.50
CA ILE A 33 8.83 -0.06 -3.45
C ILE A 33 8.46 -0.52 -4.86
N GLN A 34 7.84 0.36 -5.65
CA GLN A 34 7.37 0.02 -6.99
C GLN A 34 8.53 -0.23 -7.96
N GLU A 35 9.60 0.56 -7.87
CA GLU A 35 10.83 0.36 -8.63
C GLU A 35 11.49 -0.98 -8.29
N LEU A 36 11.62 -1.32 -7.00
CA LEU A 36 12.17 -2.60 -6.57
C LEU A 36 11.31 -3.80 -7.00
N LEU A 37 9.99 -3.66 -7.00
CA LEU A 37 9.08 -4.69 -7.52
C LEU A 37 9.27 -4.91 -9.02
N ASN A 38 9.35 -3.84 -9.81
CA ASN A 38 9.60 -3.93 -11.25
C ASN A 38 10.94 -4.62 -11.55
N GLN A 39 12.01 -4.22 -10.84
CA GLN A 39 13.33 -4.84 -10.99
C GLN A 39 13.31 -6.33 -10.63
N ARG A 40 12.56 -6.73 -9.59
CA ARG A 40 12.40 -8.15 -9.22
C ARG A 40 11.69 -8.92 -10.33
N ASP A 41 10.64 -8.36 -10.91
CA ASP A 41 9.89 -8.98 -12.02
C ASP A 41 10.76 -9.18 -13.25
N GLU A 42 11.57 -8.19 -13.63
CA GLU A 42 12.51 -8.32 -14.75
C GLU A 42 13.55 -9.41 -14.49
N VAL A 43 14.17 -9.42 -13.31
CA VAL A 43 15.16 -10.45 -12.95
C VAL A 43 14.52 -11.85 -12.92
N MET A 44 13.26 -11.95 -12.47
CA MET A 44 12.55 -13.24 -12.38
C MET A 44 12.39 -13.92 -13.74
N LYS A 45 12.21 -13.15 -14.82
CA LYS A 45 12.13 -13.68 -16.20
C LYS A 45 13.41 -14.36 -16.66
N HIS A 46 14.55 -14.00 -16.06
CA HIS A 46 15.85 -14.57 -16.40
C HIS A 46 16.24 -15.78 -15.54
N ILE A 47 15.43 -16.14 -14.53
CA ILE A 47 15.63 -17.33 -13.72
C ILE A 47 15.18 -18.55 -14.52
N SER A 48 16.13 -19.26 -15.11
CA SER A 48 15.88 -20.46 -15.93
C SER A 48 16.88 -21.58 -15.61
N PRO A 49 16.49 -22.85 -15.83
CA PRO A 49 17.37 -24.00 -15.63
C PRO A 49 18.55 -24.00 -16.64
N PRO A 50 19.66 -24.71 -16.35
CA PRO A 50 19.87 -25.65 -15.24
C PRO A 50 20.28 -24.99 -13.93
N PHE A 51 19.78 -25.52 -12.81
CA PHE A 51 20.11 -25.04 -11.46
C PHE A 51 21.16 -25.92 -10.79
N SER A 52 22.19 -25.30 -10.22
CA SER A 52 23.17 -25.98 -9.36
C SER A 52 22.57 -26.33 -7.99
N SER A 53 23.25 -27.18 -7.21
CA SER A 53 22.86 -27.47 -5.82
C SER A 53 22.82 -26.19 -4.96
N ALA A 54 23.77 -25.28 -5.16
CA ALA A 54 23.81 -23.98 -4.49
C ALA A 54 22.60 -23.10 -4.88
N ASP A 55 22.19 -23.11 -6.16
CA ASP A 55 20.99 -22.39 -6.62
C ASP A 55 19.72 -22.97 -5.96
N GLN A 56 19.64 -24.28 -5.77
CA GLN A 56 18.50 -24.91 -5.10
C GLN A 56 18.41 -24.52 -3.62
N GLU A 57 19.52 -24.47 -2.90
CA GLU A 57 19.56 -24.00 -1.51
C GLU A 57 19.15 -22.52 -1.41
N LEU A 58 19.67 -21.67 -2.29
CA LEU A 58 19.30 -20.26 -2.35
C LEU A 58 17.82 -20.10 -2.70
N GLY A 59 17.28 -20.91 -3.61
CA GLY A 59 15.86 -20.95 -3.94
C GLY A 59 14.96 -21.30 -2.75
N ARG A 60 15.40 -22.18 -1.85
CA ARG A 60 14.65 -22.47 -0.60
C ARG A 60 14.62 -21.27 0.34
N LYS A 61 15.74 -20.57 0.50
CA LYS A 61 15.81 -19.33 1.29
C LYS A 61 14.93 -18.23 0.69
N LEU A 62 14.94 -18.11 -0.64
CA LEU A 62 14.11 -17.15 -1.37
C LEU A 62 12.62 -17.34 -1.14
N LYS A 63 12.12 -18.59 -1.06
CA LYS A 63 10.71 -18.83 -0.73
C LYS A 63 10.29 -18.24 0.62
N VAL A 64 11.18 -18.29 1.62
CA VAL A 64 10.93 -17.69 2.93
C VAL A 64 10.91 -16.16 2.84
N LEU A 65 11.85 -15.58 2.08
CA LEU A 65 11.89 -14.14 1.84
C LEU A 65 10.67 -13.64 1.06
N ASP A 66 10.21 -14.38 0.05
CA ASP A 66 9.01 -14.06 -0.71
C ASP A 66 7.76 -14.04 0.18
N ALA A 67 7.62 -15.01 1.08
CA ALA A 67 6.54 -15.02 2.07
C ALA A 67 6.59 -13.78 2.97
N ARG A 68 7.79 -13.36 3.40
CA ARG A 68 7.99 -12.16 4.20
C ARG A 68 7.64 -10.88 3.43
N VAL A 69 8.06 -10.78 2.16
CA VAL A 69 7.71 -9.66 1.27
C VAL A 69 6.19 -9.53 1.12
N ILE A 70 5.49 -10.65 0.86
CA ILE A 70 4.02 -10.66 0.71
C ILE A 70 3.35 -10.21 2.00
N GLN A 71 3.82 -10.67 3.16
CA GLN A 71 3.29 -10.24 4.46
C GLN A 71 3.41 -8.71 4.62
N LEU A 72 4.61 -8.17 4.42
CA LEU A 72 4.88 -6.73 4.58
C LEU A 72 4.09 -5.86 3.60
N LEU A 73 3.94 -6.30 2.35
CA LEU A 73 3.11 -5.61 1.35
C LEU A 73 1.63 -5.58 1.76
N ASN A 74 1.12 -6.67 2.34
CA ASN A 74 -0.25 -6.72 2.85
C ASN A 74 -0.45 -5.78 4.05
N GLU A 75 0.52 -5.72 4.96
CA GLU A 75 0.51 -4.77 6.08
C GLU A 75 0.49 -3.32 5.57
N GLN A 76 1.36 -2.98 4.62
CA GLN A 76 1.41 -1.66 4.00
C GLN A 76 0.09 -1.32 3.29
N LYS A 77 -0.50 -2.27 2.56
CA LYS A 77 -1.82 -2.12 1.93
C LYS A 77 -2.91 -1.84 2.96
N ALA A 78 -2.91 -2.53 4.09
CA ALA A 78 -3.89 -2.33 5.16
C ALA A 78 -3.78 -0.92 5.77
N VAL A 79 -2.55 -0.42 5.96
CA VAL A 79 -2.31 0.97 6.41
C VAL A 79 -2.90 1.97 5.42
N ILE A 80 -2.61 1.82 4.13
CA ILE A 80 -3.15 2.70 3.07
C ILE A 80 -4.68 2.68 3.07
N GLN A 81 -5.30 1.51 3.18
CA GLN A 81 -6.76 1.37 3.22
C GLN A 81 -7.37 2.06 4.44
N LYS A 82 -6.72 1.98 5.60
CA LYS A 82 -7.16 2.66 6.82
C LYS A 82 -7.14 4.18 6.64
N ASP A 83 -6.06 4.71 6.05
CA ASP A 83 -5.92 6.14 5.79
C ASP A 83 -7.02 6.66 4.85
N LEU A 84 -7.31 5.92 3.77
CA LEU A 84 -8.36 6.27 2.82
C LEU A 84 -9.74 6.33 3.49
N LYS A 85 -10.05 5.36 4.36
CA LYS A 85 -11.30 5.34 5.14
C LYS A 85 -11.39 6.51 6.12
N GLN A 86 -10.28 6.87 6.76
CA GLN A 86 -10.25 8.02 7.67
C GLN A 86 -10.44 9.35 6.91
N LEU A 87 -9.84 9.49 5.73
CA LEU A 87 -10.01 10.65 4.87
C LEU A 87 -11.46 10.80 4.40
N SER A 88 -12.11 9.71 3.98
CA SER A 88 -13.52 9.73 3.57
C SER A 88 -14.45 10.10 4.73
N ALA A 89 -14.24 9.50 5.91
CA ALA A 89 -15.02 9.81 7.11
C ALA A 89 -14.87 11.28 7.54
N LYS A 90 -13.65 11.85 7.46
CA LYS A 90 -13.42 13.27 7.75
C LYS A 90 -14.17 14.18 6.77
N LYS A 91 -14.20 13.83 5.48
CA LYS A 91 -14.94 14.57 4.45
C LYS A 91 -16.46 14.53 4.68
N GLU A 92 -17.01 13.36 5.02
CA GLU A 92 -18.42 13.21 5.36
C GLU A 92 -18.80 14.00 6.61
N SER A 93 -17.98 13.93 7.67
CA SER A 93 -18.19 14.68 8.90
C SER A 93 -18.16 16.19 8.64
N SER A 94 -17.15 16.69 7.93
CA SER A 94 -17.06 18.11 7.55
C SER A 94 -18.27 18.58 6.75
N ARG A 95 -18.78 17.77 5.80
CA ARG A 95 -19.98 18.12 5.02
C ARG A 95 -21.26 18.18 5.87
N LYS A 96 -21.38 17.36 6.92
CA LYS A 96 -22.52 17.40 7.86
C LYS A 96 -22.52 18.67 8.72
N TYR A 97 -21.35 19.19 9.08
CA TYR A 97 -21.24 20.44 9.85
C TYR A 97 -21.36 21.71 9.00
N VAL A 98 -20.96 21.66 7.73
CA VAL A 98 -21.01 22.83 6.82
C VAL A 98 -22.43 23.10 6.29
N ASN A 99 -23.37 22.15 6.39
CA ASN A 99 -24.74 22.36 5.93
C ASN A 99 -25.84 21.98 6.94
N PRO A 100 -25.98 22.71 8.07
CA PRO A 100 -27.03 22.46 9.07
C PRO A 100 -28.45 22.76 8.58
N TYR A 101 -28.61 23.39 7.40
CA TYR A 101 -29.90 23.88 6.88
C TYR A 101 -30.35 23.19 5.60
N GLN A 102 -29.60 22.22 5.06
CA GLN A 102 -29.99 21.53 3.81
C GLN A 102 -31.23 20.65 3.96
N SER A 103 -31.62 20.32 5.20
CA SER A 103 -32.85 19.58 5.51
C SER A 103 -33.98 20.47 6.03
N LEU A 104 -33.88 21.81 5.95
CA LEU A 104 -35.08 22.64 6.04
C LEU A 104 -35.86 22.48 4.73
N SER A 105 -36.64 21.40 4.66
CA SER A 105 -37.78 21.29 3.77
C SER A 105 -38.61 22.56 3.92
N THR A 106 -38.62 23.37 2.88
CA THR A 106 -39.43 24.57 2.70
C THR A 106 -40.89 24.16 2.52
N ASP A 107 -41.50 23.53 3.52
CA ASP A 107 -42.95 23.52 3.62
C ASP A 107 -43.35 24.80 4.36
N GLY A 108 -43.55 25.86 3.56
CA GLY A 108 -43.79 27.21 4.02
C GLY A 108 -45.11 27.32 4.78
N MET A 109 -45.08 27.19 6.10
CA MET A 109 -46.19 27.59 6.96
C MET A 109 -46.00 29.06 7.37
N PHE A 110 -46.66 29.96 6.64
CA PHE A 110 -46.94 31.31 7.10
C PHE A 110 -47.93 31.23 8.27
N TYR A 111 -47.46 31.53 9.48
CA TYR A 111 -48.37 31.85 10.58
C TYR A 111 -48.90 33.27 10.37
N ASP A 112 -50.11 33.38 9.81
CA ASP A 112 -50.89 34.61 9.73
C ASP A 112 -51.08 35.15 11.15
N LYS A 113 -50.46 36.29 11.45
CA LYS A 113 -50.74 37.04 12.66
C LYS A 113 -52.08 37.73 12.47
N ARG A 114 -53.15 37.22 13.10
CA ARG A 114 -54.38 37.99 13.30
C ARG A 114 -54.95 37.86 14.71
N LYS A 115 -54.99 39.04 15.33
CA LYS A 115 -55.67 39.54 16.54
C LYS A 115 -55.15 39.07 17.89
#